data_AF-A0A1Z5KZ23-F1
#
_entry.id   AF-A0A1Z5KZ23-F1
#
_cell.length_a   1.000
_cell.length_b   1.000
_cell.length_c   1.000
_cell.angle_alpha   90.00
_cell.angle_beta   90.00
_cell.angle_gamma   90.00
#
_symmetry.space_group_name_H-M   'P 1'
#
loop_
_entity.id
_entity.type
_entity.pdbx_description
1 polymer ?
#
loop_
_entity_poly.entity_id
_entity_poly.type
_entity_poly.pdbx_seq_one_letter_code
_entity_poly.pdbx_strand_id
1 'polypeptide(L)'
;MLERGIDTQNQSLFVVSLQVFFNLQLLQPQVLQVVQQVSVSGLKGPGKASIPVAGNSAPFRAALWTNTERVTDNVYRAFCKIRHLEKVLVKKKDPVTHTYFMQELRKNGHEDILKAFWESVTDMLSKELTKASNDSTFLKQAFEGEYPKLLSLFNDLWKRLMNLESPQGTRAEASSLSEDPQADSEQSWCLTGDGHSSPEDMLWTTLKPFENAYLSRSLSRLLDAVNIATSTTTRDTPTREDMDGILRVIASELKVASVDEKLCRTVAKNVVQTIHHLCSRCEHLVAMDGADVTQVIGPPTAAQ
;
A
#
# COMPACT_ATOMS: atom_id res chain seq x y z
N MET A 1 -35.93 -6.16 -13.99
CA MET A 1 -35.68 -4.98 -14.85
C MET A 1 -34.40 -4.27 -14.46
N LEU A 2 -34.26 -3.81 -13.20
CA LEU A 2 -33.09 -3.06 -12.73
C LEU A 2 -31.74 -3.76 -13.01
N GLU A 3 -31.54 -5.00 -12.54
CA GLU A 3 -30.32 -5.80 -12.80
C GLU A 3 -30.01 -5.89 -14.31
N ARG A 4 -31.00 -6.30 -15.12
CA ARG A 4 -30.85 -6.41 -16.58
C ARG A 4 -30.55 -5.06 -17.26
N GLY A 5 -30.92 -3.93 -16.66
CA GLY A 5 -30.53 -2.59 -17.11
C GLY A 5 -29.10 -2.19 -16.71
N ILE A 6 -28.64 -2.65 -15.54
CA ILE A 6 -27.25 -2.52 -15.08
C ILE A 6 -26.32 -3.35 -15.98
N ASP A 7 -26.65 -4.62 -16.23
CA ASP A 7 -25.85 -5.54 -17.06
C ASP A 7 -25.76 -5.11 -18.53
N THR A 8 -26.81 -4.48 -19.07
CA THR A 8 -26.86 -4.06 -20.48
C THR A 8 -26.49 -2.59 -20.72
N GLN A 9 -26.08 -1.86 -19.66
CA GLN A 9 -25.76 -0.42 -19.69
C GLN A 9 -26.87 0.49 -20.28
N ASN A 10 -28.11 -0.01 -20.41
CA ASN A 10 -29.18 0.70 -21.09
C ASN A 10 -29.81 1.76 -20.16
N GLN A 11 -29.32 2.99 -20.28
CA GLN A 11 -29.70 4.14 -19.44
C GLN A 11 -31.21 4.38 -19.38
N SER A 12 -31.95 4.22 -20.48
CA SER A 12 -33.41 4.46 -20.47
C SER A 12 -34.14 3.43 -19.61
N LEU A 13 -33.74 2.17 -19.71
CA LEU A 13 -34.29 1.05 -18.94
C LEU A 13 -33.93 1.14 -17.45
N PHE A 14 -32.73 1.65 -17.14
CA PHE A 14 -32.29 1.94 -15.77
C PHE A 14 -33.08 3.10 -15.13
N VAL A 15 -33.22 4.24 -15.83
CA VAL A 15 -33.96 5.41 -15.35
C VAL A 15 -35.44 5.09 -15.14
N VAL A 16 -36.09 4.41 -16.10
CA VAL A 16 -37.50 3.99 -15.95
C VAL A 16 -37.67 3.01 -14.78
N SER A 17 -36.73 2.08 -14.56
CA SER A 17 -36.77 1.19 -13.40
C SER A 17 -36.69 1.97 -12.08
N LEU A 18 -35.74 2.90 -11.95
CA LEU A 18 -35.59 3.73 -10.74
C LEU A 18 -36.81 4.61 -10.47
N GLN A 19 -37.41 5.21 -11.51
CA GLN A 19 -38.61 6.03 -11.36
C GLN A 19 -39.80 5.22 -10.82
N VAL A 20 -39.96 3.97 -11.26
CA VAL A 20 -41.00 3.06 -10.73
C VAL A 20 -40.73 2.71 -9.25
N PHE A 21 -39.48 2.44 -8.86
CA PHE A 21 -39.15 2.16 -7.46
C PHE A 21 -39.26 3.40 -6.54
N PHE A 22 -38.98 4.60 -7.05
CA PHE A 22 -39.21 5.86 -6.34
C PHE A 22 -40.71 6.09 -6.09
N ASN A 23 -41.54 5.92 -7.12
CA ASN A 23 -43.00 6.07 -7.03
C ASN A 23 -43.67 5.05 -6.08
N LEU A 24 -42.99 3.94 -5.77
CA LEU A 24 -43.43 2.91 -4.81
C LEU A 24 -42.78 3.04 -3.42
N GLN A 25 -41.99 4.08 -3.16
CA GLN A 25 -41.20 4.32 -1.93
C GLN A 25 -40.21 3.20 -1.53
N LEU A 26 -40.02 2.17 -2.36
CA LEU A 26 -39.14 1.01 -2.09
C LEU A 26 -37.68 1.24 -2.51
N LEU A 27 -37.31 2.47 -2.88
CA LEU A 27 -35.97 2.82 -3.37
C LEU A 27 -34.85 2.48 -2.37
N GLN A 28 -35.02 2.88 -1.10
CA GLN A 28 -33.98 2.74 -0.06
C GLN A 28 -33.61 1.28 0.25
N PRO A 29 -34.56 0.34 0.50
CA PRO A 29 -34.21 -1.06 0.70
C PRO A 29 -33.67 -1.74 -0.57
N GLN A 30 -34.16 -1.40 -1.76
CA GLN A 30 -33.63 -1.95 -3.02
C GLN A 30 -32.18 -1.51 -3.30
N VAL A 31 -31.83 -0.25 -3.06
CA VAL A 31 -30.44 0.25 -3.20
C VAL A 31 -29.50 -0.47 -2.21
N LEU A 32 -29.91 -0.62 -0.95
CA LEU A 32 -29.13 -1.38 0.05
C LEU A 32 -28.99 -2.86 -0.34
N GLN A 33 -30.04 -3.48 -0.87
CA GLN A 33 -30.02 -4.88 -1.30
C GLN A 33 -29.08 -5.11 -2.50
N VAL A 34 -29.05 -4.21 -3.49
CA VAL A 34 -28.11 -4.27 -4.61
C VAL A 34 -26.67 -4.07 -4.13
N VAL A 35 -26.42 -3.12 -3.23
CA VAL A 35 -25.10 -2.91 -2.60
C VAL A 35 -24.65 -4.18 -1.85
N GLN A 36 -25.55 -4.85 -1.12
CA GLN A 36 -25.25 -6.13 -0.50
C GLN A 36 -25.00 -7.24 -1.53
N GLN A 37 -25.84 -7.43 -2.55
CA GLN A 37 -25.67 -8.50 -3.54
C GLN A 37 -24.35 -8.41 -4.31
N VAL A 38 -23.92 -7.19 -4.68
CA VAL A 38 -22.58 -6.94 -5.25
C VAL A 38 -21.45 -7.33 -4.26
N SER A 39 -21.71 -7.26 -2.95
CA SER A 39 -20.74 -7.58 -1.90
C SER A 39 -20.67 -9.07 -1.50
N VAL A 40 -21.72 -9.89 -1.71
CA VAL A 40 -21.74 -11.31 -1.27
C VAL A 40 -21.67 -12.37 -2.38
N SER A 41 -21.75 -11.99 -3.66
CA SER A 41 -21.89 -12.94 -4.78
C SER A 41 -20.65 -13.79 -5.14
N GLY A 42 -19.66 -13.90 -4.23
CA GLY A 42 -18.40 -14.62 -4.47
C GLY A 42 -18.27 -16.02 -3.85
N LEU A 43 -19.15 -16.43 -2.91
CA LEU A 43 -18.89 -17.60 -2.05
C LEU A 43 -20.10 -18.52 -1.82
N LYS A 44 -20.38 -19.42 -2.78
CA LYS A 44 -20.93 -20.76 -2.48
C LYS A 44 -20.79 -21.76 -3.64
N GLY A 45 -20.06 -22.84 -3.40
CA GLY A 45 -19.99 -24.02 -4.26
C GLY A 45 -19.68 -25.27 -3.42
N PRO A 46 -20.59 -26.24 -3.26
CA PRO A 46 -20.39 -27.38 -2.37
C PRO A 46 -19.76 -28.58 -3.11
N GLY A 47 -18.58 -29.03 -2.66
CA GLY A 47 -17.92 -30.23 -3.19
C GLY A 47 -16.84 -30.75 -2.25
N LYS A 48 -16.77 -32.08 -2.07
CA LYS A 48 -15.77 -32.74 -1.20
C LYS A 48 -14.51 -33.08 -2.00
N ALA A 49 -13.35 -32.63 -1.53
CA ALA A 49 -12.03 -33.17 -1.86
C ALA A 49 -11.08 -32.96 -0.66
N SER A 50 -9.99 -33.71 -0.59
CA SER A 50 -9.10 -33.74 0.58
C SER A 50 -7.66 -33.38 0.21
N ILE A 51 -7.04 -32.45 0.97
CA ILE A 51 -5.58 -32.26 1.11
C ILE A 51 -4.89 -31.72 -0.18
N PRO A 52 -3.75 -30.97 -0.14
CA PRO A 52 -2.84 -30.66 0.96
C PRO A 52 -2.72 -29.14 1.29
N VAL A 53 -1.63 -28.76 1.96
CA VAL A 53 -1.23 -27.38 2.33
C VAL A 53 -0.96 -26.53 1.08
N ALA A 54 -2.02 -26.01 0.46
CA ALA A 54 -1.97 -25.32 -0.84
C ALA A 54 -1.93 -23.77 -0.75
N GLY A 55 -2.00 -23.19 0.45
CA GLY A 55 -2.18 -21.75 0.64
C GLY A 55 -0.99 -20.86 0.21
N ASN A 56 0.19 -21.42 -0.04
CA ASN A 56 1.33 -20.70 -0.62
C ASN A 56 1.65 -21.11 -2.07
N SER A 57 0.68 -21.70 -2.78
CA SER A 57 0.85 -22.13 -4.16
C SER A 57 0.99 -20.93 -5.13
N ALA A 58 1.75 -21.11 -6.21
CA ALA A 58 1.94 -20.05 -7.22
C ALA A 58 0.63 -19.54 -7.85
N PRO A 59 -0.39 -20.39 -8.14
CA PRO A 59 -1.70 -19.89 -8.59
C PRO A 59 -2.42 -19.02 -7.56
N PHE A 60 -2.31 -19.33 -6.26
CA PHE A 60 -2.87 -18.49 -5.19
C PHE A 60 -2.15 -17.13 -5.14
N ARG A 61 -0.81 -17.12 -5.18
CA ARG A 61 -0.02 -15.88 -5.22
C ARG A 61 -0.38 -15.02 -6.45
N ALA A 62 -0.52 -15.62 -7.62
CA ALA A 62 -0.94 -14.91 -8.84
C ALA A 62 -2.35 -14.30 -8.68
N ALA A 63 -3.33 -15.11 -8.26
CA ALA A 63 -4.71 -14.66 -8.07
C ALA A 63 -4.83 -13.55 -7.00
N LEU A 64 -4.05 -13.65 -5.92
CA LEU A 64 -3.95 -12.62 -4.89
C LEU A 64 -3.54 -11.27 -5.49
N TRP A 65 -2.40 -11.22 -6.19
CA TRP A 65 -1.89 -9.97 -6.74
C TRP A 65 -2.82 -9.37 -7.80
N THR A 66 -3.40 -10.18 -8.70
CA THR A 66 -4.42 -9.73 -9.66
C THR A 66 -5.69 -9.19 -8.97
N ASN A 67 -6.05 -9.71 -7.78
CA ASN A 67 -7.14 -9.18 -6.99
C ASN A 67 -6.74 -7.87 -6.27
N THR A 68 -5.51 -7.74 -5.75
CA THR A 68 -4.98 -6.49 -5.18
C THR A 68 -4.91 -5.37 -6.21
N GLU A 69 -4.42 -5.67 -7.42
CA GLU A 69 -4.44 -4.77 -8.58
C GLU A 69 -5.87 -4.27 -8.86
N ARG A 70 -6.85 -5.18 -8.90
CA ARG A 70 -8.27 -4.82 -9.10
C ARG A 70 -8.84 -3.97 -7.96
N VAL A 71 -8.41 -4.16 -6.72
CA VAL A 71 -8.79 -3.28 -5.60
C VAL A 71 -8.22 -1.87 -5.80
N THR A 72 -6.95 -1.73 -6.18
CA THR A 72 -6.36 -0.39 -6.44
C THR A 72 -7.03 0.32 -7.63
N ASP A 73 -7.37 -0.40 -8.71
CA ASP A 73 -8.10 0.16 -9.85
C ASP A 73 -9.55 0.53 -9.48
N ASN A 74 -10.22 -0.25 -8.63
CA ASN A 74 -11.55 0.10 -8.11
C ASN A 74 -11.51 1.37 -7.24
N VAL A 75 -10.49 1.53 -6.39
CA VAL A 75 -10.27 2.76 -5.59
C VAL A 75 -10.06 3.95 -6.52
N TYR A 76 -9.19 3.83 -7.52
CA TYR A 76 -8.97 4.87 -8.53
C TYR A 76 -10.27 5.26 -9.26
N ARG A 77 -11.03 4.28 -9.78
CA ARG A 77 -12.32 4.52 -10.45
C ARG A 77 -13.37 5.17 -9.54
N ALA A 78 -13.39 4.82 -8.26
CA ALA A 78 -14.30 5.43 -7.28
C ALA A 78 -13.90 6.88 -7.00
N PHE A 79 -12.61 7.15 -6.78
CA PHE A 79 -12.07 8.50 -6.62
C PHE A 79 -12.40 9.40 -7.83
N CYS A 80 -12.18 8.93 -9.06
CA CYS A 80 -12.55 9.65 -10.28
C CYS A 80 -14.03 10.07 -10.31
N LYS A 81 -14.93 9.20 -9.84
CA LYS A 81 -16.37 9.52 -9.76
C LYS A 81 -16.68 10.59 -8.72
N ILE A 82 -16.03 10.54 -7.55
CA ILE A 82 -16.23 11.56 -6.50
C ILE A 82 -15.63 12.91 -6.92
N ARG A 83 -14.41 12.95 -7.47
CA ARG A 83 -13.79 14.18 -8.00
C ARG A 83 -14.60 14.79 -9.15
N HIS A 84 -15.21 13.97 -10.01
CA HIS A 84 -16.13 14.46 -11.04
C HIS A 84 -17.45 15.00 -10.44
N LEU A 85 -18.05 14.27 -9.51
CA LEU A 85 -19.26 14.69 -8.81
C LEU A 85 -19.05 16.04 -8.09
N GLU A 86 -17.93 16.20 -7.39
CA GLU A 86 -17.49 17.45 -6.76
C GLU A 86 -17.39 18.59 -7.80
N LYS A 87 -16.64 18.40 -8.91
CA LYS A 87 -16.55 19.43 -9.97
C LYS A 87 -17.92 19.77 -10.59
N VAL A 88 -18.89 18.85 -10.59
CA VAL A 88 -20.29 19.12 -11.01
C VAL A 88 -21.07 19.88 -9.92
N LEU A 89 -20.97 19.51 -8.65
CA LEU A 89 -21.64 20.16 -7.52
C LEU A 89 -21.15 21.60 -7.29
N VAL A 90 -19.88 21.89 -7.59
CA VAL A 90 -19.32 23.25 -7.61
C VAL A 90 -19.94 24.09 -8.74
N LYS A 91 -20.07 23.52 -9.95
CA LYS A 91 -20.50 24.26 -11.15
C LYS A 91 -22.03 24.36 -11.30
N LYS A 92 -22.81 23.48 -10.67
CA LYS A 92 -24.28 23.49 -10.73
C LYS A 92 -24.88 24.41 -9.65
N LYS A 93 -25.74 25.32 -10.11
CA LYS A 93 -26.75 25.99 -9.28
C LYS A 93 -28.08 25.27 -9.36
N ASP A 94 -28.86 25.33 -8.29
CA ASP A 94 -30.29 24.97 -8.33
C ASP A 94 -31.07 26.03 -9.17
N PRO A 95 -31.97 25.61 -10.08
CA PRO A 95 -32.64 26.53 -11.01
C PRO A 95 -33.80 27.33 -10.41
N VAL A 96 -34.18 27.11 -9.14
CA VAL A 96 -35.30 27.80 -8.47
C VAL A 96 -34.80 28.70 -7.34
N THR A 97 -33.85 28.20 -6.56
CA THR A 97 -33.26 28.90 -5.39
C THR A 97 -31.93 29.59 -5.71
N HIS A 98 -31.34 29.34 -6.88
CA HIS A 98 -30.08 29.91 -7.38
C HIS A 98 -28.82 29.65 -6.52
N THR A 99 -28.92 28.85 -5.45
CA THR A 99 -27.77 28.43 -4.63
C THR A 99 -26.91 27.40 -5.37
N TYR A 100 -25.60 27.35 -5.07
CA TYR A 100 -24.74 26.26 -5.52
C TYR A 100 -24.94 25.03 -4.64
N PHE A 101 -24.95 23.82 -5.21
CA PHE A 101 -25.16 22.60 -4.42
C PHE A 101 -24.08 22.41 -3.33
N MET A 102 -22.81 22.74 -3.61
CA MET A 102 -21.75 22.74 -2.59
C MET A 102 -22.01 23.71 -1.43
N GLN A 103 -22.74 24.81 -1.64
CA GLN A 103 -23.05 25.76 -0.58
C GLN A 103 -24.10 25.20 0.38
N GLU A 104 -25.04 24.40 -0.11
CA GLU A 104 -26.02 23.69 0.73
C GLU A 104 -25.40 22.49 1.44
N LEU A 105 -24.49 21.75 0.77
CA LEU A 105 -23.73 20.66 1.38
C LEU A 105 -22.85 21.12 2.55
N ARG A 106 -22.21 22.30 2.44
CA ARG A 106 -21.46 22.92 3.55
C ARG A 106 -22.35 23.23 4.76
N LYS A 107 -23.56 23.77 4.56
CA LYS A 107 -24.52 24.01 5.67
C LYS A 107 -24.89 22.72 6.41
N ASN A 108 -24.92 21.59 5.69
CA ASN A 108 -25.19 20.27 6.24
C ASN A 108 -23.95 19.58 6.84
N GLY A 109 -22.82 20.28 7.00
CA GLY A 109 -21.59 19.75 7.60
C GLY A 109 -20.70 18.95 6.63
N HIS A 110 -21.02 18.91 5.34
CA HIS A 110 -20.22 18.25 4.32
C HIS A 110 -19.34 19.26 3.57
N GLU A 111 -18.29 19.75 4.24
CA GLU A 111 -17.40 20.77 3.67
C GLU A 111 -16.49 20.24 2.56
N ASP A 112 -15.93 19.04 2.74
CA ASP A 112 -15.10 18.34 1.76
C ASP A 112 -15.53 16.87 1.64
N ILE A 113 -16.24 16.58 0.55
CA ILE A 113 -16.75 15.24 0.22
C ILE A 113 -15.62 14.30 -0.22
N LEU A 114 -14.56 14.84 -0.83
CA LEU A 114 -13.46 14.07 -1.39
C LEU A 114 -12.50 13.61 -0.28
N LYS A 115 -12.19 14.49 0.67
CA LYS A 115 -11.45 14.16 1.90
C LYS A 115 -12.21 13.13 2.74
N ALA A 116 -13.49 13.34 3.01
CA ALA A 116 -14.31 12.38 3.78
C ALA A 116 -14.40 11.00 3.08
N PHE A 117 -14.47 10.97 1.75
CA PHE A 117 -14.38 9.75 0.96
C PHE A 117 -12.99 9.09 1.07
N TRP A 118 -11.90 9.86 0.99
CA TRP A 118 -10.53 9.33 1.06
C TRP A 118 -10.19 8.79 2.46
N GLU A 119 -10.60 9.49 3.52
CA GLU A 119 -10.50 9.03 4.90
C GLU A 119 -11.27 7.70 5.09
N SER A 120 -12.51 7.62 4.59
CA SER A 120 -13.30 6.39 4.65
C SER A 120 -12.68 5.23 3.86
N VAL A 121 -12.11 5.49 2.68
CA VAL A 121 -11.47 4.46 1.84
C VAL A 121 -10.16 3.97 2.44
N THR A 122 -9.30 4.87 2.94
CA THR A 122 -8.02 4.50 3.55
C THR A 122 -8.22 3.76 4.88
N ASP A 123 -9.17 4.19 5.72
CA ASP A 123 -9.58 3.48 6.93
C ASP A 123 -10.11 2.06 6.62
N MET A 124 -11.04 1.94 5.66
CA MET A 124 -11.59 0.65 5.24
C MET A 124 -10.51 -0.28 4.67
N LEU A 125 -9.61 0.25 3.84
CA LEU A 125 -8.52 -0.50 3.24
C LEU A 125 -7.52 -0.98 4.30
N SER A 126 -7.16 -0.13 5.26
CA SER A 126 -6.32 -0.48 6.41
C SER A 126 -6.94 -1.56 7.29
N LYS A 127 -8.23 -1.44 7.62
CA LYS A 127 -8.98 -2.43 8.40
C LYS A 127 -9.04 -3.78 7.69
N GLU A 128 -9.44 -3.84 6.43
CA GLU A 128 -9.59 -5.11 5.72
C GLU A 128 -8.25 -5.76 5.33
N LEU A 129 -7.20 -5.01 4.98
CA LEU A 129 -5.85 -5.60 4.79
C LEU A 129 -5.32 -6.20 6.09
N THR A 130 -5.47 -5.48 7.21
CA THR A 130 -5.00 -5.96 8.53
C THR A 130 -5.79 -7.19 8.98
N LYS A 131 -7.12 -7.14 8.87
CA LYS A 131 -8.03 -8.24 9.20
C LYS A 131 -7.77 -9.48 8.36
N ALA A 132 -7.75 -9.37 7.03
CA ALA A 132 -7.46 -10.50 6.15
C ALA A 132 -6.08 -11.12 6.38
N SER A 133 -5.09 -10.33 6.81
CA SER A 133 -3.76 -10.83 7.20
C SER A 133 -3.73 -11.53 8.56
N ASN A 134 -4.58 -11.13 9.50
CA ASN A 134 -4.73 -11.84 10.77
C ASN A 134 -5.55 -13.14 10.60
N ASP A 135 -6.58 -13.10 9.76
CA ASP A 135 -7.43 -14.27 9.43
C ASP A 135 -6.71 -15.31 8.55
N SER A 136 -5.69 -14.89 7.78
CA SER A 136 -4.94 -15.78 6.89
C SER A 136 -3.42 -15.55 6.96
N THR A 137 -2.72 -16.51 7.57
CA THR A 137 -1.26 -16.57 7.62
C THR A 137 -0.62 -16.57 6.22
N PHE A 138 -1.32 -17.09 5.20
CA PHE A 138 -0.86 -17.08 3.82
C PHE A 138 -0.91 -15.68 3.19
N LEU A 139 -1.94 -14.88 3.50
CA LEU A 139 -2.00 -13.47 3.08
C LEU A 139 -0.94 -12.64 3.80
N LYS A 140 -0.75 -12.88 5.10
CA LYS A 140 0.31 -12.24 5.90
C LYS A 140 1.70 -12.51 5.31
N GLN A 141 2.05 -13.78 5.06
CA GLN A 141 3.31 -14.15 4.41
C GLN A 141 3.41 -13.70 2.93
N ALA A 142 2.34 -13.19 2.32
CA ALA A 142 2.37 -12.55 1.01
C ALA A 142 2.67 -11.06 1.12
N PHE A 143 1.90 -10.30 1.90
CA PHE A 143 2.07 -8.85 2.06
C PHE A 143 3.37 -8.49 2.81
N GLU A 144 3.79 -9.27 3.81
CA GLU A 144 5.08 -9.08 4.49
C GLU A 144 6.27 -9.59 3.66
N GLY A 145 6.06 -10.60 2.81
CA GLY A 145 7.11 -11.28 2.04
C GLY A 145 7.46 -10.60 0.72
N GLU A 146 6.44 -10.13 0.00
CA GLU A 146 6.55 -9.38 -1.26
C GLU A 146 6.15 -7.90 -1.09
N TYR A 147 6.36 -7.33 0.10
CA TYR A 147 6.04 -5.92 0.41
C TYR A 147 6.43 -4.90 -0.69
N PRO A 148 7.62 -4.98 -1.34
CA PRO A 148 7.99 -4.07 -2.43
C PRO A 148 6.99 -4.05 -3.60
N LYS A 149 6.30 -5.17 -3.86
CA LYS A 149 5.26 -5.28 -4.89
C LYS A 149 3.94 -4.63 -4.44
N LEU A 150 3.57 -4.80 -3.16
CA LEU A 150 2.43 -4.10 -2.57
C LEU A 150 2.66 -2.57 -2.61
N LEU A 151 3.88 -2.14 -2.25
CA LEU A 151 4.31 -0.74 -2.32
C LEU A 151 4.24 -0.21 -3.77
N SER A 152 4.71 -0.95 -4.78
CA SER A 152 4.65 -0.49 -6.17
C SER A 152 3.21 -0.28 -6.68
N LEU A 153 2.26 -1.14 -6.30
CA LEU A 153 0.84 -0.97 -6.66
C LEU A 153 0.23 0.30 -6.04
N PHE A 154 0.56 0.59 -4.79
CA PHE A 154 0.06 1.79 -4.09
C PHE A 154 0.76 3.07 -4.58
N ASN A 155 2.06 3.00 -4.91
CA ASN A 155 2.78 4.08 -5.58
C ASN A 155 2.18 4.42 -6.94
N ASP A 156 1.82 3.41 -7.75
CA ASP A 156 1.21 3.64 -9.06
C ASP A 156 -0.24 4.11 -8.96
N LEU A 157 -1.00 3.69 -7.93
CA LEU A 157 -2.27 4.31 -7.56
C LEU A 157 -2.08 5.81 -7.23
N TRP A 158 -1.14 6.15 -6.34
CA TRP A 158 -0.89 7.53 -5.93
C TRP A 158 -0.50 8.42 -7.12
N LYS A 159 0.46 7.99 -7.96
CA LYS A 159 0.84 8.71 -9.20
C LYS A 159 -0.35 8.95 -10.13
N ARG A 160 -1.24 7.96 -10.30
CA ARG A 160 -2.45 8.11 -11.12
C ARG A 160 -3.42 9.14 -10.52
N LEU A 161 -3.58 9.16 -9.20
CA LEU A 161 -4.39 10.17 -8.50
C LEU A 161 -3.79 11.58 -8.65
N MET A 162 -2.47 11.73 -8.55
CA MET A 162 -1.81 13.04 -8.75
C MET A 162 -1.96 13.53 -10.20
N ASN A 163 -1.92 12.63 -11.18
CA ASN A 163 -2.08 12.99 -12.60
C ASN A 163 -3.48 13.53 -12.93
N LEU A 164 -4.51 13.28 -12.10
CA LEU A 164 -5.85 13.86 -12.24
C LEU A 164 -5.92 15.34 -11.82
N GLU A 165 -4.90 15.83 -11.12
CA GLU A 165 -4.80 17.21 -10.63
C GLU A 165 -3.97 18.10 -11.57
N SER A 166 -3.52 17.57 -12.72
CA SER A 166 -2.89 18.35 -13.77
C SER A 166 -3.95 18.99 -14.69
N PRO A 167 -4.01 20.33 -14.83
CA PRO A 167 -5.06 21.02 -15.60
C PRO A 167 -5.12 20.70 -17.11
N GLN A 168 -4.20 19.92 -17.65
CA GLN A 168 -4.04 19.71 -19.10
C GLN A 168 -5.00 18.68 -19.72
N GLY A 169 -5.88 18.05 -18.93
CA GLY A 169 -6.71 16.92 -19.38
C GLY A 169 -7.81 17.23 -20.40
N THR A 170 -8.25 18.48 -20.55
CA THR A 170 -9.37 18.86 -21.44
C THR A 170 -9.08 20.13 -22.25
N ARG A 171 -8.23 20.02 -23.27
CA ARG A 171 -8.14 20.99 -24.37
C ARG A 171 -8.26 20.30 -25.74
N ALA A 172 -9.44 19.74 -25.99
CA ALA A 172 -9.91 19.40 -27.33
C ALA A 172 -11.32 19.99 -27.53
N GLU A 173 -11.47 20.77 -28.60
CA GLU A 173 -12.74 21.18 -29.22
C GLU A 173 -13.79 21.90 -28.35
N ALA A 174 -13.51 23.17 -27.99
CA ALA A 174 -14.54 24.17 -27.67
C ALA A 174 -14.03 25.61 -27.94
N SER A 175 -14.05 26.05 -29.21
CA SER A 175 -13.50 27.35 -29.63
C SER A 175 -14.55 28.47 -29.68
N SER A 176 -14.96 29.06 -28.56
CA SER A 176 -15.56 30.41 -28.55
C SER A 176 -15.76 31.07 -27.17
N LEU A 177 -15.16 32.26 -27.00
CA LEU A 177 -15.73 33.46 -26.36
C LEU A 177 -16.40 33.35 -24.96
N SER A 178 -15.60 33.47 -23.90
CA SER A 178 -15.85 34.43 -22.80
C SER A 178 -14.63 34.51 -21.87
N GLU A 179 -14.03 35.68 -21.70
CA GLU A 179 -12.99 35.91 -20.67
C GLU A 179 -13.64 36.46 -19.40
N ASP A 180 -13.58 35.70 -18.30
CA ASP A 180 -13.97 36.13 -16.95
C ASP A 180 -12.89 35.69 -15.94
N PRO A 181 -12.03 36.59 -15.45
CA PRO A 181 -10.74 36.23 -14.85
C PRO A 181 -10.81 35.92 -13.33
N GLN A 182 -11.88 35.28 -12.82
CA GLN A 182 -12.09 35.16 -11.37
C GLN A 182 -12.69 33.82 -10.87
N ALA A 183 -12.11 32.67 -11.25
CA ALA A 183 -12.43 31.38 -10.60
C ALA A 183 -11.36 30.26 -10.60
N ASP A 184 -10.10 30.49 -10.98
CA ASP A 184 -9.06 29.43 -11.03
C ASP A 184 -8.02 29.49 -9.90
N SER A 185 -8.51 29.27 -8.68
CA SER A 185 -7.73 28.56 -7.66
C SER A 185 -8.23 27.11 -7.64
N GLU A 186 -7.76 26.27 -8.58
CA GLU A 186 -7.89 24.81 -8.45
C GLU A 186 -7.03 24.35 -7.27
N GLN A 187 -7.54 24.52 -6.05
CA GLN A 187 -6.93 23.97 -4.84
C GLN A 187 -6.86 22.45 -4.99
N SER A 188 -5.64 21.95 -5.11
CA SER A 188 -5.42 20.51 -5.11
C SER A 188 -5.88 19.94 -3.77
N TRP A 189 -6.64 18.85 -3.80
CA TRP A 189 -7.11 18.18 -2.58
C TRP A 189 -5.95 17.66 -1.72
N CYS A 190 -4.80 17.44 -2.35
CA CYS A 190 -3.53 17.07 -1.71
C CYS A 190 -2.90 18.21 -0.89
N LEU A 191 -3.31 19.45 -1.14
CA LEU A 191 -2.82 20.66 -0.47
C LEU A 191 -3.87 21.24 0.50
N THR A 192 -4.65 20.36 1.15
CA THR A 192 -5.54 20.68 2.27
C THR A 192 -4.71 20.97 3.55
N GLY A 193 -3.95 22.07 3.51
CA GLY A 193 -2.94 22.46 4.48
C GLY A 193 -3.48 22.98 5.81
N ASP A 194 -4.20 22.13 6.55
CA ASP A 194 -4.70 22.43 7.89
C ASP A 194 -4.56 21.21 8.82
N GLY A 195 -3.43 21.17 9.56
CA GLY A 195 -3.17 20.38 10.78
C GLY A 195 -3.17 18.84 10.72
N HIS A 196 -3.93 18.23 9.81
CA HIS A 196 -4.20 16.80 9.74
C HIS A 196 -3.26 16.07 8.77
N SER A 197 -3.11 14.76 8.93
CA SER A 197 -2.27 13.90 8.08
C SER A 197 -2.53 14.13 6.59
N SER A 198 -1.48 14.20 5.78
CA SER A 198 -1.64 14.31 4.32
C SER A 198 -2.47 13.12 3.79
N PRO A 199 -3.27 13.30 2.73
CA PRO A 199 -3.88 12.17 2.04
C PRO A 199 -2.84 11.15 1.52
N GLU A 200 -1.59 11.57 1.28
CA GLU A 200 -0.46 10.65 1.04
C GLU A 200 -0.15 9.80 2.29
N ASP A 201 -0.04 10.43 3.47
CA ASP A 201 0.24 9.74 4.74
C ASP A 201 -0.87 8.77 5.15
N MET A 202 -2.13 9.07 4.83
CA MET A 202 -3.26 8.15 5.03
C MET A 202 -3.08 6.85 4.21
N LEU A 203 -2.59 6.97 2.97
CA LEU A 203 -2.30 5.82 2.12
C LEU A 203 -1.07 5.04 2.60
N TRP A 204 -0.02 5.71 3.09
CA TRP A 204 1.16 5.01 3.62
C TRP A 204 0.95 4.41 5.01
N THR A 205 0.16 5.01 5.88
CA THR A 205 -0.17 4.42 7.19
C THR A 205 -0.93 3.10 7.06
N THR A 206 -1.72 2.92 6.00
CA THR A 206 -2.33 1.64 5.61
C THR A 206 -1.28 0.52 5.36
N LEU A 207 -0.08 0.87 4.91
CA LEU A 207 0.98 -0.08 4.57
C LEU A 207 2.05 -0.31 5.65
N LYS A 208 2.19 0.61 6.63
CA LYS A 208 3.21 0.55 7.70
C LYS A 208 3.29 -0.80 8.45
N PRO A 209 2.20 -1.53 8.75
CA PRO A 209 2.30 -2.84 9.41
C PRO A 209 3.13 -3.85 8.61
N PHE A 210 2.95 -3.87 7.28
CA PHE A 210 3.65 -4.78 6.36
C PHE A 210 5.08 -4.32 6.10
N GLU A 211 5.31 -3.00 6.03
CA GLU A 211 6.64 -2.39 5.92
C GLU A 211 7.52 -2.79 7.12
N ASN A 212 7.01 -2.60 8.35
CA ASN A 212 7.73 -2.94 9.58
C ASN A 212 8.08 -4.44 9.65
N ALA A 213 7.16 -5.32 9.24
CA ALA A 213 7.40 -6.76 9.18
C ALA A 213 8.44 -7.14 8.11
N TYR A 214 8.38 -6.53 6.93
CA TYR A 214 9.37 -6.71 5.86
C TYR A 214 10.76 -6.23 6.30
N LEU A 215 10.87 -5.04 6.89
CA LEU A 215 12.12 -4.46 7.37
C LEU A 215 12.74 -5.28 8.50
N SER A 216 11.92 -5.75 9.46
CA SER A 216 12.37 -6.66 10.52
C SER A 216 12.95 -7.94 9.92
N ARG A 217 12.24 -8.58 8.98
CA ARG A 217 12.70 -9.80 8.31
C ARG A 217 13.92 -9.60 7.42
N SER A 218 14.04 -8.43 6.78
CA SER A 218 15.23 -8.01 6.02
C SER A 218 16.45 -7.94 6.94
N LEU A 219 16.33 -7.28 8.09
CA LEU A 219 17.38 -7.22 9.11
C LEU A 219 17.71 -8.62 9.67
N SER A 220 16.73 -9.49 9.91
CA SER A 220 16.99 -10.88 10.30
C SER A 220 17.83 -11.62 9.25
N ARG A 221 17.43 -11.62 7.96
CA ARG A 221 18.19 -12.30 6.89
C ARG A 221 19.63 -11.80 6.77
N LEU A 222 19.85 -10.50 6.98
CA LEU A 222 21.17 -9.89 6.97
C LEU A 222 22.02 -10.31 8.18
N LEU A 223 21.45 -10.31 9.39
CA LEU A 223 22.13 -10.74 10.60
C LEU A 223 22.35 -12.25 10.65
N ASP A 224 21.44 -13.06 10.11
CA ASP A 224 21.61 -14.52 9.98
C ASP A 224 22.81 -14.86 9.08
N ALA A 225 22.99 -14.12 7.98
CA ALA A 225 24.17 -14.29 7.12
C ALA A 225 25.49 -13.98 7.85
N VAL A 226 25.52 -12.91 8.65
CA VAL A 226 26.68 -12.57 9.50
C VAL A 226 26.91 -13.62 10.59
N ASN A 227 25.84 -14.12 11.22
CA ASN A 227 25.96 -15.16 12.25
C ASN A 227 26.44 -16.49 11.67
N ILE A 228 25.97 -16.93 10.51
CA ILE A 228 26.46 -18.14 9.83
C ILE A 228 27.96 -18.01 9.54
N ALA A 229 28.39 -16.86 9.00
CA ALA A 229 29.79 -16.53 8.72
C ALA A 229 30.71 -16.43 9.97
N THR A 230 30.14 -16.37 11.18
CA THR A 230 30.88 -16.14 12.45
C THR A 230 30.59 -17.17 13.54
N SER A 231 29.80 -18.21 13.24
CA SER A 231 29.44 -19.28 14.21
C SER A 231 30.30 -20.54 14.08
N THR A 232 31.30 -20.55 13.20
CA THR A 232 32.28 -21.63 13.09
C THR A 232 33.26 -21.57 14.27
N THR A 233 32.93 -22.26 15.37
CA THR A 233 33.71 -22.37 16.63
C THR A 233 35.11 -23.00 16.52
N THR A 234 35.67 -23.08 15.30
CA THR A 234 36.99 -23.62 14.96
C THR A 234 37.64 -22.85 13.81
N ARG A 235 37.23 -21.58 13.58
CA ARG A 235 37.80 -20.67 12.58
C ARG A 235 37.80 -19.26 13.14
N ASP A 236 39.00 -18.69 13.24
CA ASP A 236 39.25 -17.48 14.04
C ASP A 236 38.95 -16.19 13.24
N THR A 237 38.70 -16.32 11.93
CA THR A 237 38.22 -15.26 11.05
C THR A 237 37.20 -15.76 10.01
N PRO A 238 36.22 -14.94 9.59
CA PRO A 238 35.36 -15.23 8.45
C PRO A 238 36.17 -15.36 7.16
N THR A 239 35.90 -16.37 6.34
CA THR A 239 36.64 -16.56 5.09
C THR A 239 36.11 -15.67 3.97
N ARG A 240 36.86 -15.60 2.86
CA ARG A 240 36.43 -14.87 1.66
C ARG A 240 35.08 -15.37 1.11
N GLU A 241 34.83 -16.68 1.18
CA GLU A 241 33.57 -17.27 0.72
C GLU A 241 32.38 -16.85 1.60
N ASP A 242 32.61 -16.73 2.91
CA ASP A 242 31.62 -16.25 3.88
C ASP A 242 31.30 -14.76 3.63
N MET A 243 32.33 -13.94 3.37
CA MET A 243 32.21 -12.52 3.01
C MET A 243 31.49 -12.32 1.67
N ASP A 244 31.82 -13.10 0.64
CA ASP A 244 31.11 -13.12 -0.65
C ASP A 244 29.65 -13.59 -0.47
N GLY A 245 29.36 -14.41 0.54
CA GLY A 245 28.02 -14.78 0.99
C GLY A 245 27.25 -13.59 1.57
N ILE A 246 27.81 -12.89 2.55
CA ILE A 246 27.22 -11.69 3.18
C ILE A 246 26.95 -10.61 2.11
N LEU A 247 27.93 -10.33 1.25
CA LEU A 247 27.80 -9.35 0.15
C LEU A 247 26.67 -9.72 -0.82
N ARG A 248 26.48 -11.01 -1.11
CA ARG A 248 25.39 -11.51 -1.97
C ARG A 248 24.02 -11.30 -1.33
N VAL A 249 23.89 -11.47 -0.01
CA VAL A 249 22.65 -11.18 0.72
C VAL A 249 22.37 -9.67 0.71
N ILE A 250 23.35 -8.84 1.08
CA ILE A 250 23.25 -7.36 1.04
C ILE A 250 22.81 -6.87 -0.35
N ALA A 251 23.46 -7.36 -1.42
CA ALA A 251 23.11 -6.99 -2.79
C ALA A 251 21.70 -7.43 -3.17
N SER A 252 21.23 -8.58 -2.67
CA SER A 252 19.86 -9.06 -2.93
C SER A 252 18.79 -8.22 -2.22
N GLU A 253 19.00 -7.84 -0.95
CA GLU A 253 18.09 -6.97 -0.20
C GLU A 253 17.96 -5.59 -0.85
N LEU A 254 19.10 -4.95 -1.18
CA LEU A 254 19.13 -3.65 -1.83
C LEU A 254 18.49 -3.67 -3.24
N LYS A 255 18.73 -4.73 -4.02
CA LYS A 255 18.11 -4.90 -5.35
C LYS A 255 16.59 -5.11 -5.27
N VAL A 256 16.10 -5.78 -4.24
CA VAL A 256 14.65 -5.96 -4.02
C VAL A 256 14.02 -4.66 -3.50
N ALA A 257 14.75 -3.88 -2.71
CA ALA A 257 14.31 -2.58 -2.19
C ALA A 257 14.36 -1.43 -3.22
N SER A 258 15.15 -1.55 -4.30
CA SER A 258 15.38 -0.46 -5.27
C SER A 258 14.19 -0.07 -6.15
N VAL A 259 13.00 -0.62 -5.89
CA VAL A 259 11.74 -0.20 -6.54
C VAL A 259 11.21 1.14 -6.04
N ASP A 260 11.69 1.59 -4.87
CA ASP A 260 11.26 2.83 -4.21
C ASP A 260 12.43 3.44 -3.40
N GLU A 261 12.62 4.75 -3.45
CA GLU A 261 13.75 5.40 -2.76
C GLU A 261 13.60 5.42 -1.23
N LYS A 262 12.38 5.62 -0.71
CA LYS A 262 12.09 5.63 0.73
C LYS A 262 12.38 4.23 1.33
N LEU A 263 11.96 3.17 0.64
CA LEU A 263 12.23 1.79 1.03
C LEU A 263 13.71 1.44 0.92
N CYS A 264 14.35 1.74 -0.23
CA CYS A 264 15.78 1.50 -0.44
C CYS A 264 16.65 2.19 0.63
N ARG A 265 16.36 3.45 0.95
CA ARG A 265 17.02 4.22 2.00
C ARG A 265 16.84 3.62 3.40
N THR A 266 15.73 2.93 3.66
CA THR A 266 15.47 2.27 4.95
C THR A 266 16.14 0.90 5.03
N VAL A 267 16.11 0.10 3.97
CA VAL A 267 16.90 -1.15 3.87
C VAL A 267 18.41 -0.88 3.93
N ALA A 268 18.89 0.24 3.38
CA ALA A 268 20.28 0.66 3.54
C ALA A 268 20.68 0.93 5.00
N LYS A 269 19.76 1.37 5.87
CA LYS A 269 20.02 1.49 7.32
C LYS A 269 20.21 0.12 7.97
N ASN A 270 19.39 -0.88 7.58
CA ASN A 270 19.57 -2.26 8.05
C ASN A 270 20.94 -2.79 7.62
N VAL A 271 21.36 -2.55 6.38
CA VAL A 271 22.70 -2.93 5.88
C VAL A 271 23.82 -2.27 6.68
N VAL A 272 23.71 -0.98 7.03
CA VAL A 272 24.68 -0.29 7.90
C VAL A 272 24.72 -0.93 9.30
N GLN A 273 23.58 -1.25 9.89
CA GLN A 273 23.52 -1.98 11.18
C GLN A 273 24.18 -3.37 11.08
N THR A 274 23.97 -4.09 9.97
CA THR A 274 24.60 -5.40 9.72
C THR A 274 26.13 -5.28 9.57
N ILE A 275 26.63 -4.25 8.90
CA ILE A 275 28.08 -4.00 8.77
C ILE A 275 28.69 -3.69 10.14
N HIS A 276 28.06 -2.84 10.95
CA HIS A 276 28.51 -2.60 12.33
C HIS A 276 28.48 -3.89 13.19
N HIS A 277 27.45 -4.73 13.05
CA HIS A 277 27.38 -6.01 13.75
C HIS A 277 28.51 -6.96 13.31
N LEU A 278 28.80 -7.04 12.01
CA LEU A 278 29.92 -7.83 11.47
C LEU A 278 31.27 -7.34 12.01
N CYS A 279 31.55 -6.03 11.94
CA CYS A 279 32.78 -5.45 12.47
C CYS A 279 32.96 -5.79 13.96
N SER A 280 31.93 -5.55 14.78
CA SER A 280 31.98 -5.85 16.21
C SER A 280 32.14 -7.36 16.47
N ARG A 281 31.53 -8.23 15.67
CA ARG A 281 31.70 -9.69 15.80
C ARG A 281 33.14 -10.12 15.50
N CYS A 282 33.78 -9.54 14.49
CA CYS A 282 35.19 -9.76 14.17
C CYS A 282 36.12 -9.24 15.28
N GLU A 283 35.84 -8.06 15.84
CA GLU A 283 36.58 -7.52 17.00
C GLU A 283 36.54 -8.46 18.21
N HIS A 284 35.36 -9.05 18.52
CA HIS A 284 35.22 -10.02 19.60
C HIS A 284 35.97 -11.33 19.33
N LEU A 285 36.00 -11.82 18.08
CA LEU A 285 36.77 -13.03 17.72
C LEU A 285 38.27 -12.80 17.92
N VAL A 286 38.82 -11.69 17.41
CA VAL A 286 40.24 -11.31 17.58
C VAL A 286 40.59 -11.11 19.06
N ALA A 287 39.67 -10.56 19.86
CA ALA A 287 39.87 -10.38 21.30
C ALA A 287 39.88 -11.71 22.09
N MET A 288 39.23 -12.77 21.59
CA MET A 288 39.30 -14.11 22.18
C MET A 288 40.57 -14.86 21.75
N ASP A 289 40.94 -14.79 20.48
CA ASP A 289 42.18 -15.37 19.93
C ASP A 289 43.43 -14.78 20.63
N GLY A 290 43.37 -13.51 21.02
CA GLY A 290 44.37 -12.84 21.86
C GLY A 290 44.62 -13.46 23.24
N ALA A 291 43.76 -14.35 23.74
CA ALA A 291 43.95 -15.03 25.03
C ALA A 291 44.93 -16.22 24.95
N ASP A 292 45.03 -16.89 23.79
CA ASP A 292 45.94 -18.02 23.55
C ASP A 292 47.31 -17.59 23.00
N VAL A 293 47.61 -16.28 23.03
CA VAL A 293 48.93 -15.72 22.75
C VAL A 293 49.90 -16.00 23.92
N THR A 294 50.29 -17.27 24.00
CA THR A 294 51.48 -17.84 24.64
C THR A 294 52.24 -16.89 25.56
N GLN A 295 51.84 -16.87 26.84
CA GLN A 295 52.63 -16.23 27.89
C GLN A 295 53.93 -17.01 28.09
N VAL A 296 55.03 -16.56 27.45
CA VAL A 296 56.36 -17.19 27.53
C VAL A 296 56.98 -16.92 28.91
N ILE A 297 56.47 -17.61 29.94
CA ILE A 297 57.05 -17.66 31.28
C ILE A 297 58.20 -18.66 31.28
N GLY A 298 59.27 -18.32 30.57
CA GLY A 298 60.58 -18.93 30.78
C GLY A 298 61.22 -18.31 32.03
N PRO A 299 61.82 -19.08 32.95
CA PRO A 299 62.56 -18.51 34.07
C PRO A 299 63.77 -17.71 33.56
N PRO A 300 64.16 -16.60 34.23
CA PRO A 300 65.26 -15.76 33.77
C PRO A 300 66.58 -16.54 33.78
N THR A 301 67.33 -16.46 32.69
CA THR A 301 68.70 -17.00 32.62
C THR A 301 69.63 -16.22 33.54
N ALA A 302 70.52 -16.93 34.22
CA ALA A 302 71.31 -16.40 35.33
C ALA A 302 72.39 -15.36 34.91
N ALA A 303 71.95 -14.12 34.78
CA ALA A 303 72.77 -12.90 34.76
C ALA A 303 72.30 -11.90 35.85
N GLN A 304 71.80 -12.44 36.96
CA GLN A 304 71.39 -11.78 38.21
C GLN A 304 71.91 -12.60 39.39
#